data_AF-A0A4R3L891-F1
#
_entry.id   AF-A0A4R3L891-F1
#
_cell.length_a   1.000
_cell.length_b   1.000
_cell.length_c   1.000
_cell.angle_alpha   90.00
_cell.angle_beta   90.00
_cell.angle_gamma   90.00
#
_symmetry.space_group_name_H-M   'P 1'
#
loop_
_entity.id
_entity.type
_entity.pdbx_description
1 polymer ?
#
loop_
_entity_poly.entity_id
_entity_poly.type
_entity_poly.pdbx_seq_one_letter_code
_entity_poly.pdbx_strand_id
1 'polypeptide(L)' 'MGIKETSSSYQKLVDRKEAIHQAMQLAQPKDVIVIAGKGHENYQEINGTKIHFDDMEVVKEFFGIIE' A
#
# COMPACT_ATOMS: atom_id res chain seq x y z
N MET A 1 1.57 2.30 -16.34
CA MET A 1 2.43 2.52 -15.16
C MET A 1 2.42 1.28 -14.30
N GLY A 2 3.57 0.91 -13.72
CA GLY A 2 3.77 -0.29 -12.91
C GLY A 2 5.11 -0.96 -13.21
N ILE A 3 5.39 -2.08 -12.54
CA ILE A 3 6.54 -2.95 -12.85
C ILE A 3 6.32 -3.54 -14.25
N LYS A 4 7.32 -3.45 -15.14
CA LYS A 4 7.29 -4.17 -16.43
C LYS A 4 7.32 -5.66 -16.14
N GLU A 5 6.67 -6.49 -16.95
CA GLU A 5 6.75 -7.95 -16.76
C GLU A 5 8.22 -8.38 -16.68
N THR A 6 8.55 -9.08 -15.60
CA THR A 6 9.89 -9.61 -15.35
C THR A 6 9.77 -11.09 -15.00
N SER A 7 10.87 -11.82 -15.11
CA SER A 7 10.97 -13.21 -14.64
C SER A 7 10.97 -13.35 -13.10
N SER A 8 11.07 -12.24 -12.36
CA SER A 8 11.01 -12.24 -10.90
C SER A 8 9.58 -12.43 -10.41
N SER A 9 9.39 -13.09 -9.26
CA SER A 9 8.08 -13.22 -8.64
C SER A 9 7.53 -11.85 -8.23
N TYR A 10 6.31 -11.53 -8.65
CA TYR A 10 5.57 -10.34 -8.24
C TYR A 10 4.07 -10.62 -8.21
N GLN A 11 3.35 -9.82 -7.43
CA GLN A 11 1.89 -9.78 -7.43
C GLN A 11 1.43 -8.37 -7.77
N LYS A 12 0.39 -8.24 -8.59
CA LYS A 12 -0.19 -6.95 -8.97
C LYS A 12 -1.60 -6.85 -8.41
N LEU A 13 -1.81 -5.90 -7.52
CA LEU A 13 -3.11 -5.54 -6.96
C LEU A 13 -3.38 -4.08 -7.33
N VAL A 14 -4.55 -3.82 -7.91
CA VAL A 14 -4.89 -2.47 -8.43
C VAL A 14 -5.35 -1.56 -7.30
N ASP A 15 -6.11 -2.10 -6.35
CA ASP A 15 -6.52 -1.36 -5.17
C ASP A 15 -5.34 -1.21 -4.19
N ARG A 16 -5.08 0.03 -3.78
CA ARG A 16 -3.93 0.35 -2.93
C ARG A 16 -4.12 -0.18 -1.51
N LYS A 17 -5.33 -0.10 -0.94
CA LYS A 17 -5.62 -0.60 0.41
C LYS A 17 -5.48 -2.12 0.44
N GLU A 18 -6.01 -2.82 -0.55
CA GLU A 18 -5.85 -4.27 -0.69
C GLU A 18 -4.38 -4.66 -0.83
N ALA A 19 -3.57 -3.92 -1.60
CA ALA A 19 -2.15 -4.20 -1.74
C ALA A 19 -1.38 -4.09 -0.41
N ILE A 20 -1.68 -3.06 0.40
CA ILE A 20 -1.09 -2.87 1.72
C ILE A 20 -1.53 -4.00 2.66
N HIS A 21 -2.82 -4.34 2.67
CA HIS A 21 -3.36 -5.44 3.47
C HIS A 21 -2.70 -6.78 3.12
N GLN A 22 -2.56 -7.10 1.83
CA GLN A 22 -1.92 -8.33 1.37
C GLN A 22 -0.44 -8.38 1.78
N ALA A 23 0.29 -7.27 1.67
CA ALA A 23 1.68 -7.21 2.12
C ALA A 23 1.80 -7.52 3.64
N MET A 24 0.89 -6.96 4.46
CA MET A 24 0.88 -7.22 5.90
C MET A 24 0.46 -8.66 6.26
N GLN A 25 -0.48 -9.25 5.51
CA GLN A 25 -0.90 -10.64 5.71
C GLN A 25 0.20 -11.65 5.36
N LEU A 26 1.04 -11.33 4.36
CA LEU A 26 2.15 -12.20 3.93
C LEU A 26 3.37 -12.09 4.85
N ALA A 27 3.58 -10.92 5.48
CA ALA A 27 4.76 -10.66 6.29
C ALA A 27 4.88 -11.60 7.49
N GLN A 28 6.09 -12.07 7.74
CA GLN A 28 6.45 -12.92 8.88
C GLN A 28 7.15 -12.08 9.96
N PRO A 29 7.26 -12.61 11.20
CA PRO A 29 8.06 -11.96 12.21
C PRO A 29 9.48 -11.67 11.71
N LYS A 30 9.93 -10.41 11.90
CA LYS A 30 11.22 -9.84 11.45
C LYS A 30 11.28 -9.37 9.99
N ASP A 31 10.22 -9.51 9.21
CA ASP A 31 10.15 -8.88 7.89
C ASP A 31 9.98 -7.36 8.01
N VAL A 32 10.44 -6.64 6.98
CA VAL A 32 10.24 -5.19 6.84
C VAL A 32 9.43 -4.94 5.58
N ILE A 33 8.29 -4.28 5.74
CA ILE A 33 7.45 -3.84 4.63
C ILE A 33 7.81 -2.38 4.30
N VAL A 34 8.04 -2.09 3.02
CA VAL A 34 8.27 -0.73 2.52
C VAL A 34 7.14 -0.35 1.58
N ILE A 35 6.37 0.67 1.95
CA ILE A 35 5.37 1.30 1.09
C ILE A 35 6.00 2.53 0.45
N ALA A 36 6.18 2.51 -0.88
CA ALA A 36 6.92 3.54 -1.61
C ALA A 36 6.03 4.28 -2.64
N GLY A 37 6.44 5.51 -2.97
CA GLY A 37 5.92 6.26 -4.11
C GLY A 37 4.97 7.43 -3.82
N LYS A 38 4.51 7.59 -2.56
CA LYS A 38 3.57 8.66 -2.16
C LYS A 38 4.16 9.68 -1.17
N GLY A 39 5.14 9.28 -0.36
CA GLY A 39 5.74 10.19 0.63
C GLY A 39 4.72 10.62 1.69
N HIS A 40 4.68 11.91 2.03
CA HIS A 40 3.79 12.48 3.06
C HIS A 40 2.43 12.95 2.49
N GLU A 41 2.12 12.62 1.23
CA GLU A 41 0.81 12.93 0.65
C GLU A 41 -0.27 12.10 1.32
N ASN A 42 -1.46 12.65 1.53
CA ASN A 42 -2.60 12.00 2.20
C ASN A 42 -3.80 11.83 1.26
N TYR A 43 -3.55 11.82 -0.04
CA TYR A 43 -4.56 11.58 -1.07
C TYR A 43 -4.05 10.63 -2.14
N GLN A 44 -4.98 10.00 -2.84
CA GLN A 44 -4.74 9.34 -4.11
C GLN A 44 -5.45 10.12 -5.22
N GLU A 45 -4.71 10.45 -6.28
CA GLU A 45 -5.29 11.07 -7.46
C GLU A 45 -5.82 9.99 -8.42
N ILE A 46 -7.11 10.07 -8.74
CA ILE A 46 -7.77 9.21 -9.72
C ILE A 46 -8.45 10.12 -10.75
N ASN A 47 -8.02 10.04 -12.01
CA ASN A 47 -8.54 10.85 -13.12
C ASN A 47 -8.59 12.36 -12.79
N GLY A 48 -7.52 12.90 -12.17
CA GLY A 48 -7.43 14.31 -11.78
C GLY A 48 -8.20 14.69 -10.51
N THR A 49 -8.91 13.76 -9.88
CA THR A 49 -9.61 13.98 -8.61
C THR A 49 -8.77 13.45 -7.45
N LYS A 50 -8.48 14.31 -6.46
CA LYS A 50 -7.80 13.91 -5.23
C LYS A 50 -8.82 13.34 -4.25
N ILE A 51 -8.64 12.07 -3.89
CA ILE A 51 -9.48 11.34 -2.94
C ILE A 51 -8.64 11.08 -1.69
N HIS A 52 -9.20 11.33 -0.50
CA HIS A 52 -8.49 11.08 0.76
C HIS A 52 -7.99 9.64 0.84
N PHE A 53 -6.70 9.47 1.06
CA PHE A 53 -6.04 8.18 1.20
C PHE A 53 -4.68 8.36 1.88
N ASP A 54 -4.52 7.85 3.09
CA ASP A 54 -3.25 7.83 3.80
C ASP A 54 -2.78 6.38 4.04
N ASP A 55 -1.56 6.06 3.60
CA ASP A 55 -0.99 4.72 3.77
C ASP A 55 -0.79 4.40 5.26
N MET A 56 -0.48 5.42 6.08
CA MET A 56 -0.30 5.28 7.52
C MET A 56 -1.62 4.98 8.24
N GLU A 57 -2.72 5.62 7.83
CA GLU A 57 -4.06 5.32 8.37
C GLU A 57 -4.45 3.87 8.09
N VAL A 58 -4.22 3.38 6.87
CA VAL A 58 -4.48 1.98 6.49
C VAL A 58 -3.66 1.01 7.33
N VAL A 59 -2.38 1.31 7.58
CA VAL A 59 -1.50 0.47 8.42
C VAL A 59 -1.98 0.47 9.88
N LYS A 60 -2.33 1.62 10.43
CA LYS A 60 -2.87 1.76 11.80
C LYS A 60 -4.19 0.98 11.96
N GLU A 61 -5.10 1.10 10.99
CA GLU A 61 -6.37 0.38 10.95
C GLU A 61 -6.17 -1.14 11.02
N PHE A 62 -5.21 -1.68 10.26
CA PHE A 62 -4.91 -3.11 10.27
C PHE A 62 -4.43 -3.63 11.62
N PHE A 63 -3.63 -2.85 12.34
CA PHE A 63 -3.18 -3.21 13.69
C PHE A 63 -4.22 -2.90 14.77
N GLY A 64 -5.39 -2.35 14.41
CA GLY A 64 -6.41 -1.92 15.37
C GLY A 64 -5.94 -0.76 16.25
N ILE A 65 -4.94 0.01 15.81
CA ILE A 65 -4.42 1.17 16.51
C ILE A 65 -5.26 2.36 16.06
N ILE A 66 -6.26 2.71 16.86
CA ILE A 66 -7.10 3.89 16.64
C ILE A 66 -6.51 5.02 17.50
N GLU A 67 -6.13 6.14 16.87
CA GLU A 67 -5.86 7.41 17.58
C GLU A 67 -7.14 8.23 17.70
#